data_AF-A0A8H6LWD4-F1
#
_entry.id   AF-A0A8H6LWD4-F1
#
_cell.length_a   1.000
_cell.length_b   1.000
_cell.length_c   1.000
_cell.angle_alpha   90.00
_cell.angle_beta   90.00
_cell.angle_gamma   90.00
#
_symmetry.space_group_name_H-M   'P 1'
#
loop_
_entity.id
_entity.type
_entity.pdbx_description
1 polymer ?
#
loop_
_entity_poly.entity_id
_entity_poly.type
_entity_poly.pdbx_seq_one_letter_code
_entity_poly.pdbx_strand_id
1 'polypeptide(L)'
;MGLSPDSLAKLTVAITISYRIQYMGLAFFSIYYYHYFETLVEEISSIWSQKWRTGKILYLVARYLPIVLIVLELLCGYSVNLILSPKVCGRLWTTVQVARWATTAASEGTAILVVAVFTVRYRNQACSLLKIIRRDSGVYIFSLTAINLGNTISSAYRLSHGVQYVPAA
;
A
#
# COMPACT_ATOMS: atom_id res chain seq x y z
N MET A 1 27.03 29.33 12.11
CA MET A 1 27.56 27.94 12.09
C MET A 1 27.49 27.44 10.66
N GLY A 2 28.63 27.34 9.97
CA GLY A 2 28.68 26.68 8.66
C GLY A 2 28.67 25.17 8.84
N LEU A 3 27.87 24.45 8.05
CA LEU A 3 27.89 22.99 8.02
C LEU A 3 29.23 22.50 7.44
N SER A 4 29.78 21.42 8.01
CA SER A 4 30.99 20.79 7.47
C SER A 4 30.69 20.17 6.08
N PRO A 5 31.69 20.07 5.19
CA PRO A 5 31.51 19.46 3.87
C PRO A 5 30.97 18.03 3.94
N ASP A 6 31.35 17.26 4.97
CA ASP A 6 30.84 15.91 5.20
C ASP A 6 29.35 15.88 5.55
N SER A 7 28.89 16.85 6.35
CA SER A 7 27.46 16.98 6.68
C SER A 7 26.63 17.42 5.47
N LEU A 8 27.18 18.28 4.62
CA LEU A 8 26.52 18.72 3.38
C LEU A 8 26.36 17.56 2.38
N ALA A 9 27.40 16.72 2.23
CA ALA A 9 27.35 15.54 1.37
C ALA A 9 26.28 14.55 1.83
N LYS A 10 26.23 14.25 3.15
CA LYS A 10 25.21 13.36 3.74
C LYS A 10 23.79 13.89 3.52
N LEU A 11 23.58 15.19 3.72
CA LEU A 11 22.28 15.83 3.52
C LEU A 11 21.84 15.75 2.06
N THR A 12 22.73 16.03 1.11
CA THR A 12 22.44 15.99 -0.32
C THR A 12 22.02 14.59 -0.78
N VAL A 13 22.71 13.55 -0.28
CA VAL A 13 22.35 12.15 -0.55
C VAL A 13 20.98 11.82 0.03
N ALA A 14 20.71 12.18 1.29
CA ALA A 14 19.43 11.93 1.94
C ALA A 14 18.25 12.58 1.17
N ILE A 15 18.42 13.83 0.74
CA ILE A 15 17.43 14.57 -0.05
C ILE A 15 17.19 13.88 -1.41
N THR A 16 18.27 13.49 -2.09
CA THR A 16 18.18 12.82 -3.41
C THR A 16 17.43 11.49 -3.32
N ILE A 17 17.71 10.70 -2.28
CA ILE A 17 17.01 9.43 -2.04
C ILE A 17 15.53 9.69 -1.74
N SER A 18 15.24 10.69 -0.90
CA SER A 18 13.87 11.06 -0.53
C SER A 18 13.03 11.41 -1.77
N TYR A 19 13.53 12.30 -2.63
CA TYR A 19 12.83 12.66 -3.87
C TYR A 19 12.65 11.47 -4.80
N ARG A 20 13.65 10.60 -4.96
CA ARG A 20 13.52 9.39 -5.80
C ARG A 20 12.40 8.47 -5.32
N ILE A 21 12.31 8.23 -4.01
CA ILE A 21 11.26 7.40 -3.41
C ILE A 21 9.89 8.05 -3.65
N GLN A 22 9.79 9.37 -3.50
CA GLN A 22 8.57 10.11 -3.77
C GLN A 22 8.11 9.97 -5.22
N TYR A 23 8.98 10.21 -6.20
CA TYR A 23 8.62 10.06 -7.62
C TYR A 23 8.18 8.64 -7.97
N MET A 24 8.85 7.62 -7.42
CA MET A 24 8.40 6.23 -7.58
C MET A 24 7.01 6.03 -6.97
N GLY A 25 6.77 6.57 -5.77
CA GLY A 25 5.47 6.55 -5.11
C GLY A 25 4.36 7.15 -5.98
N LEU A 26 4.56 8.34 -6.57
CA LEU A 26 3.59 8.95 -7.49
C LEU A 26 3.29 8.06 -8.69
N ALA A 27 4.30 7.44 -9.28
CA ALA A 27 4.11 6.54 -10.41
C ALA A 27 3.24 5.33 -10.02
N PHE A 28 3.50 4.72 -8.87
CA PHE A 28 2.67 3.63 -8.34
C PHE A 28 1.24 4.07 -8.03
N PHE A 29 1.05 5.26 -7.45
CA PHE A 29 -0.28 5.81 -7.19
C PHE A 29 -1.05 6.05 -8.49
N SER A 30 -0.38 6.54 -9.52
CA SER A 30 -0.99 6.80 -10.83
C SER A 30 -1.47 5.49 -11.48
N ILE A 31 -0.63 4.45 -11.47
CA ILE A 31 -0.99 3.11 -11.95
C ILE A 31 -2.15 2.53 -11.13
N TYR A 32 -2.12 2.70 -9.80
CA TYR A 32 -3.19 2.26 -8.91
C TYR A 32 -4.53 2.90 -9.27
N TYR A 33 -4.57 4.23 -9.44
CA TYR A 33 -5.79 4.94 -9.83
C TYR A 33 -6.28 4.55 -11.22
N TYR A 34 -5.37 4.44 -12.19
CA TYR A 34 -5.72 3.97 -13.53
C TYR A 34 -6.44 2.61 -13.46
N HIS A 35 -5.86 1.65 -12.74
CA HIS A 35 -6.44 0.32 -12.60
C HIS A 35 -7.77 0.32 -11.80
N TYR A 36 -7.88 1.20 -10.79
CA TYR A 36 -9.13 1.40 -10.06
C TYR A 36 -10.26 1.83 -10.99
N PHE A 37 -10.05 2.88 -11.80
CA PHE A 37 -11.08 3.39 -12.70
C PHE A 37 -11.42 2.39 -13.81
N GLU A 38 -10.41 1.72 -14.36
CA GLU A 38 -10.59 0.69 -15.38
C GLU A 38 -11.53 -0.42 -14.90
N THR A 39 -11.39 -0.87 -13.64
CA THR A 39 -12.15 -1.98 -13.08
C THR A 39 -13.43 -1.57 -12.33
N LEU A 40 -13.73 -0.28 -12.25
CA LEU A 40 -14.84 0.24 -11.45
C LEU A 40 -16.21 -0.17 -12.00
N VAL A 41 -16.35 -0.22 -13.32
CA VAL A 41 -17.63 -0.56 -13.97
C VAL A 41 -17.96 -2.05 -13.76
N GLU A 42 -16.99 -2.95 -13.93
CA GLU A 42 -17.21 -4.36 -13.61
C GLU A 42 -17.45 -4.57 -12.11
N GLU A 43 -16.76 -3.83 -11.24
CA GLU A 43 -16.97 -3.91 -9.79
C GLU A 43 -18.40 -3.53 -9.40
N ILE A 44 -18.91 -2.40 -9.89
CA ILE A 44 -20.26 -1.93 -9.56
C ILE A 44 -21.31 -2.94 -10.04
N SER A 45 -21.17 -3.48 -11.24
CA SER A 45 -22.13 -4.46 -11.77
C SER A 45 -22.07 -5.80 -11.03
N SER A 46 -20.88 -6.29 -10.70
CA SER A 46 -20.68 -7.65 -10.19
C SER A 46 -20.59 -7.80 -8.67
N ILE A 47 -20.02 -6.82 -7.97
CA ILE A 47 -19.73 -6.89 -6.52
C ILE A 47 -20.78 -6.12 -5.71
N TRP A 48 -21.23 -4.96 -6.19
CA TRP A 48 -22.13 -4.11 -5.41
C TRP A 48 -23.53 -4.73 -5.25
N SER A 49 -23.98 -5.48 -6.25
CA SER A 49 -25.24 -6.24 -6.23
C SER A 49 -25.23 -7.46 -5.28
N GLN A 50 -24.05 -7.93 -4.84
CA GLN A 50 -23.96 -9.10 -3.97
C GLN A 50 -24.29 -8.80 -2.51
N LYS A 51 -24.80 -9.81 -1.80
CA LYS A 51 -25.06 -9.77 -0.36
C LYS A 51 -23.78 -9.48 0.42
N TRP A 52 -23.89 -8.73 1.52
CA TRP A 52 -22.78 -8.46 2.43
C TRP A 52 -22.28 -9.76 3.08
N ARG A 53 -21.10 -10.21 2.63
CA ARG A 53 -20.36 -11.35 3.17
C ARG A 53 -18.93 -10.91 3.46
N THR A 54 -18.21 -11.69 4.26
CA THR A 54 -16.81 -11.40 4.65
C THR A 54 -15.91 -11.11 3.44
N GLY A 55 -16.05 -11.85 2.35
CA GLY A 55 -15.28 -11.60 1.12
C GLY A 55 -15.51 -10.21 0.51
N LYS A 56 -16.76 -9.71 0.52
CA LYS A 56 -17.08 -8.36 0.05
C LYS A 56 -16.48 -7.29 0.97
N ILE A 57 -16.56 -7.49 2.29
CA ILE A 57 -15.96 -6.56 3.26
C ILE A 57 -14.44 -6.50 3.07
N LEU A 58 -13.76 -7.64 3.00
CA LEU A 58 -12.32 -7.72 2.78
C LEU A 58 -11.91 -7.05 1.46
N TYR A 59 -12.64 -7.34 0.39
CA TYR A 59 -12.40 -6.72 -0.92
C TYR A 59 -12.56 -5.20 -0.89
N LEU A 60 -13.67 -4.69 -0.33
CA LEU A 60 -13.92 -3.25 -0.26
C LEU A 60 -12.90 -2.54 0.64
N VAL A 61 -12.51 -3.13 1.78
CA VAL A 61 -11.45 -2.57 2.64
C VAL A 61 -10.11 -2.54 1.89
N ALA A 62 -9.72 -3.64 1.24
CA ALA A 62 -8.48 -3.71 0.48
C ALA A 62 -8.45 -2.75 -0.73
N ARG A 63 -9.62 -2.34 -1.23
CA ARG A 63 -9.75 -1.48 -2.41
C ARG A 63 -9.91 0.00 -2.09
N TYR A 64 -10.73 0.38 -1.12
CA TYR A 64 -11.01 1.80 -0.85
C TYR A 64 -10.09 2.41 0.21
N LEU A 65 -9.56 1.60 1.15
CA LEU A 65 -8.66 2.10 2.17
C LEU A 65 -7.31 2.59 1.61
N PRO A 66 -6.68 1.94 0.60
CA PRO A 66 -5.49 2.48 -0.05
C PRO A 66 -5.72 3.86 -0.69
N ILE A 67 -6.89 4.13 -1.26
CA ILE A 67 -7.21 5.44 -1.86
C ILE A 67 -7.11 6.54 -0.79
N VAL A 68 -7.73 6.31 0.37
CA VAL A 68 -7.65 7.24 1.51
C VAL A 68 -6.20 7.41 1.98
N LEU A 69 -5.44 6.31 2.08
CA LEU A 69 -4.03 6.35 2.48
C LEU A 69 -3.17 7.13 1.49
N ILE A 70 -3.38 6.96 0.19
CA ILE A 70 -2.65 7.70 -0.86
C ILE A 70 -2.93 9.20 -0.73
N VAL A 71 -4.20 9.60 -0.54
CA VAL A 71 -4.56 11.00 -0.35
C VAL A 71 -3.90 11.57 0.91
N LEU A 72 -3.93 10.84 2.02
CA LEU A 72 -3.27 11.27 3.26
C LEU A 72 -1.75 11.37 3.11
N GLU A 73 -1.13 10.45 2.37
CA GLU A 73 0.31 10.45 2.10
C GLU A 73 0.71 11.60 1.17
N LEU A 74 -0.11 11.94 0.19
CA LEU A 74 0.06 13.15 -0.63
C LEU A 74 -0.10 14.43 0.21
N LEU A 75 -1.07 14.46 1.12
CA LEU A 75 -1.32 15.63 1.96
C LEU A 75 -0.29 15.83 3.09
N CYS A 76 0.33 14.77 3.61
CA CYS A 76 1.24 14.86 4.75
C CYS A 76 2.71 14.62 4.38
N GLY A 77 2.97 13.80 3.37
CA GLY A 77 4.31 13.37 2.97
C GLY A 77 4.92 14.20 1.85
N TYR A 78 4.08 14.88 1.05
CA TYR A 78 4.53 15.89 0.10
C TYR A 78 4.39 17.25 0.76
N SER A 79 5.34 18.14 0.51
CA SER A 79 5.49 19.44 1.15
C SER A 79 4.38 20.44 0.81
N VAL A 80 3.11 20.05 0.91
CA VAL A 80 2.03 20.98 1.18
C VAL A 80 2.32 21.55 2.56
N ASN A 81 2.50 22.86 2.65
CA ASN A 81 2.86 23.60 3.86
C ASN A 81 1.72 23.58 4.91
N LEU A 82 1.23 22.40 5.27
CA LEU A 82 0.23 22.21 6.30
C LEU A 82 0.93 22.32 7.66
N ILE A 83 0.69 23.44 8.32
CA ILE A 83 1.13 23.65 9.70
C ILE A 83 0.21 22.82 10.60
N LEU A 84 0.56 21.55 10.82
CA LEU A 84 -0.16 20.64 11.70
C LEU A 84 0.36 20.74 13.13
N SER A 85 -0.55 20.80 14.09
CA SER A 85 -0.19 20.71 15.51
C SER A 85 0.48 19.36 15.82
N PRO A 86 1.54 19.29 16.66
CA PRO A 86 2.22 18.04 17.01
C PRO A 86 1.29 16.95 17.53
N LYS A 87 0.23 17.32 18.28
CA LYS A 87 -0.77 16.37 18.79
C LYS A 87 -1.61 15.76 17.67
N VAL A 88 -1.93 16.53 16.64
CA VAL A 88 -2.68 16.08 15.46
C VAL A 88 -1.79 15.19 14.60
N CYS A 89 -0.52 15.56 14.42
CA CYS A 89 0.46 14.76 13.69
C CYS A 89 0.63 13.36 14.32
N GLY A 90 0.80 13.28 15.65
CA GLY A 90 0.91 12.00 16.35
C GLY A 90 -0.33 11.10 16.17
N ARG A 91 -1.54 11.67 16.32
CA ARG A 91 -2.79 10.91 16.11
C ARG A 91 -2.95 10.45 14.67
N LEU A 92 -2.71 11.35 13.72
CA LEU A 92 -2.82 11.06 12.29
C LEU A 92 -1.86 9.95 11.87
N TRP A 93 -0.62 10.01 12.36
CA TRP A 93 0.36 8.96 12.15
C TRP A 93 -0.13 7.60 12.64
N THR A 94 -0.62 7.52 13.88
CA THR A 94 -1.17 6.27 14.42
C THR A 94 -2.34 5.75 13.58
N THR A 95 -3.26 6.62 13.17
CA THR A 95 -4.39 6.25 12.31
C THR A 95 -3.93 5.70 10.96
N VAL A 96 -2.97 6.37 10.31
CA VAL A 96 -2.38 5.92 9.04
C VAL A 96 -1.73 4.55 9.19
N GLN A 97 -1.00 4.33 10.28
CA GLN A 97 -0.40 3.02 10.53
C GLN A 97 -1.46 1.94 10.68
N VAL A 98 -2.46 2.13 11.55
CA VAL A 98 -3.54 1.15 11.74
C VAL A 98 -4.26 0.85 10.42
N ALA A 99 -4.56 1.88 9.62
CA ALA A 99 -5.18 1.71 8.31
C ALA A 99 -4.28 0.95 7.30
N ARG A 100 -2.96 1.16 7.33
CA ARG A 100 -2.00 0.37 6.54
C ARG A 100 -2.03 -1.10 6.95
N TRP A 101 -2.00 -1.42 8.25
CA TRP A 101 -2.12 -2.80 8.74
C TRP A 101 -3.43 -3.47 8.31
N ALA A 102 -4.55 -2.75 8.44
CA ALA A 102 -5.86 -3.26 8.01
C ALA A 102 -5.90 -3.53 6.49
N THR A 103 -5.32 -2.64 5.69
CA THR A 103 -5.21 -2.79 4.23
C THR A 103 -4.38 -4.02 3.86
N THR A 104 -3.23 -4.21 4.50
CA THR A 104 -2.36 -5.37 4.27
C THR A 104 -3.07 -6.66 4.62
N ALA A 105 -3.66 -6.75 5.81
CA ALA A 105 -4.40 -7.94 6.24
C ALA A 105 -5.60 -8.25 5.32
N ALA A 106 -6.34 -7.24 4.87
CA ALA A 106 -7.45 -7.42 3.95
C ALA A 106 -6.99 -7.90 2.56
N SER A 107 -5.87 -7.36 2.07
CA SER A 107 -5.28 -7.75 0.79
C SER A 107 -4.78 -9.19 0.83
N GLU A 108 -4.05 -9.57 1.88
CA GLU A 108 -3.57 -10.93 2.11
C GLU A 108 -4.74 -11.91 2.27
N GLY A 109 -5.74 -11.56 3.08
CA GLY A 109 -6.94 -12.38 3.25
C GLY A 109 -7.68 -12.59 1.94
N THR A 110 -7.81 -11.55 1.11
CA THR A 110 -8.42 -11.66 -0.22
C THR A 110 -7.59 -12.56 -1.14
N ALA A 111 -6.27 -12.40 -1.16
CA ALA A 111 -5.38 -13.24 -1.95
C ALA A 111 -5.46 -14.72 -1.53
N ILE A 112 -5.47 -15.00 -0.22
CA ILE A 112 -5.63 -16.35 0.32
C ILE A 112 -6.97 -16.95 -0.09
N LEU A 113 -8.07 -16.19 0.02
CA LEU A 113 -9.40 -16.65 -0.40
C LEU A 113 -9.44 -16.95 -1.90
N VAL A 114 -8.87 -16.08 -2.73
CA VAL A 114 -8.77 -16.30 -4.18
C VAL A 114 -7.98 -17.57 -4.47
N VAL A 115 -6.80 -17.75 -3.86
CA VAL A 115 -5.98 -18.95 -4.05
C VAL A 115 -6.70 -20.21 -3.55
N ALA A 116 -7.36 -20.16 -2.40
CA ALA A 116 -8.11 -21.30 -1.85
C ALA A 116 -9.28 -21.69 -2.76
N VAL A 117 -10.08 -20.73 -3.21
CA VAL A 117 -11.17 -20.98 -4.16
C VAL A 117 -10.62 -21.53 -5.47
N PHE A 118 -9.53 -20.96 -5.98
CA PHE A 118 -8.94 -21.34 -7.25
C PHE A 118 -8.31 -22.74 -7.20
N THR A 119 -7.59 -23.07 -6.13
CA THR A 119 -7.02 -24.41 -5.91
C THR A 119 -8.11 -25.47 -5.76
N VAL A 120 -9.18 -25.19 -5.03
CA VAL A 120 -10.33 -26.11 -4.93
C VAL A 120 -11.03 -26.29 -6.28
N ARG A 121 -11.22 -25.20 -7.04
CA ARG A 121 -11.96 -25.21 -8.32
C ARG A 121 -11.17 -25.86 -9.47
N TYR A 122 -9.85 -25.69 -9.50
CA TYR A 122 -8.99 -26.06 -10.63
C TYR A 122 -7.96 -27.15 -10.32
N ARG A 123 -8.12 -27.88 -9.20
CA ARG A 123 -7.23 -28.99 -8.78
C ARG A 123 -6.87 -30.00 -9.88
N ASN A 124 -7.72 -30.14 -10.90
CA ASN A 124 -7.53 -31.09 -12.00
C ASN A 124 -7.21 -30.44 -13.38
N GLN A 125 -6.88 -29.14 -13.45
CA GLN A 125 -6.62 -28.43 -14.72
C GLN A 125 -5.31 -27.59 -14.70
N ALA A 126 -4.19 -28.22 -14.34
CA ALA A 126 -2.90 -27.57 -14.09
C ALA A 126 -2.36 -26.66 -15.22
N CYS A 127 -2.60 -26.98 -16.49
CA CYS A 127 -2.09 -26.17 -17.63
C CYS A 127 -2.95 -24.94 -17.98
N SER A 128 -4.22 -24.91 -17.57
CA SER A 128 -5.12 -23.75 -17.75
C SER A 128 -4.91 -22.70 -16.65
N LEU A 129 -4.50 -23.17 -15.47
CA LEU A 129 -4.24 -22.42 -14.24
C LEU A 129 -3.31 -21.22 -14.47
N LEU A 130 -2.15 -21.46 -15.08
CA LEU A 130 -1.10 -20.46 -15.27
C LEU A 130 -1.47 -19.40 -16.32
N LYS A 131 -2.37 -19.75 -17.25
CA LYS A 131 -2.86 -18.86 -18.30
C LYS A 131 -3.90 -17.86 -17.78
N ILE A 132 -4.72 -18.27 -16.81
CA ILE A 132 -5.76 -17.42 -16.19
C ILE A 132 -5.13 -16.44 -15.19
N ILE A 133 -4.21 -16.89 -14.33
CA ILE A 133 -3.52 -16.02 -13.35
C ILE A 133 -2.73 -14.90 -14.05
N ARG A 134 -2.17 -15.16 -15.23
CA ARG A 134 -1.46 -14.16 -16.05
C ARG A 134 -2.39 -13.14 -16.70
N ARG A 135 -3.68 -13.45 -16.88
CA ARG A 135 -4.64 -12.62 -17.61
C ARG A 135 -5.37 -11.63 -16.71
N ASP A 136 -5.75 -12.03 -15.49
CA ASP A 136 -6.72 -11.29 -14.68
C ASP A 136 -6.07 -10.61 -13.45
N SER A 137 -4.97 -9.87 -13.65
CA SER A 137 -4.32 -9.05 -12.60
C SER A 137 -3.76 -9.80 -11.39
N GLY A 138 -3.70 -11.13 -11.40
CA GLY A 138 -3.15 -11.93 -10.29
C GLY A 138 -1.72 -11.54 -9.94
N VAL A 139 -0.90 -11.25 -10.96
CA VAL A 139 0.48 -10.75 -10.79
C VAL A 139 0.51 -9.45 -9.98
N TYR A 140 -0.44 -8.52 -10.21
CA TYR A 140 -0.52 -7.26 -9.48
C TYR A 140 -0.83 -7.49 -7.99
N ILE A 141 -1.80 -8.36 -7.68
CA ILE A 141 -2.14 -8.70 -6.29
C ILE A 141 -0.94 -9.37 -5.60
N PHE A 142 -0.23 -10.28 -6.27
CA PHE A 142 0.97 -10.91 -5.71
C PHE A 142 2.11 -9.90 -5.49
N SER A 143 2.37 -9.01 -6.46
CA SER A 143 3.39 -7.96 -6.33
C SER A 143 3.08 -7.00 -5.20
N LEU A 144 1.82 -6.57 -5.08
CA LEU A 144 1.38 -5.67 -4.01
C LEU A 144 1.49 -6.34 -2.63
N THR A 145 1.13 -7.62 -2.54
CA THR A 145 1.27 -8.41 -1.31
C THR A 145 2.74 -8.56 -0.92
N ALA A 146 3.62 -8.86 -1.88
CA ALA A 146 5.06 -8.97 -1.63
C ALA A 146 5.68 -7.65 -1.15
N ILE A 147 5.30 -6.52 -1.75
CA ILE A 147 5.76 -5.19 -1.34
C ILE A 147 5.27 -4.86 0.08
N ASN A 148 3.99 -5.11 0.38
CA ASN A 148 3.42 -4.84 1.69
C ASN A 148 4.02 -5.73 2.78
N LEU A 149 4.30 -7.00 2.48
CA LEU A 149 4.99 -7.91 3.38
C LEU A 149 6.42 -7.42 3.66
N GLY A 150 7.17 -7.02 2.64
CA GLY A 150 8.51 -6.45 2.79
C GLY A 150 8.53 -5.19 3.66
N ASN A 151 7.56 -4.29 3.45
CA ASN A 151 7.40 -3.08 4.26
C ASN A 151 7.06 -3.40 5.72
N THR A 152 6.22 -4.41 5.96
CA THR A 152 5.84 -4.85 7.31
C THR A 152 7.03 -5.46 8.04
N ILE A 153 7.79 -6.35 7.39
CA ILE A 153 9.00 -6.95 7.94
C ILE A 153 10.05 -5.87 8.25
N SER A 154 10.28 -4.92 7.33
CA SER A 154 11.21 -3.81 7.58
C SER A 154 10.78 -2.96 8.78
N SER A 155 9.47 -2.69 8.91
CA SER A 155 8.93 -1.92 10.03
C SER A 155 9.08 -2.65 11.37
N ALA A 156 8.78 -3.95 11.40
CA ALA A 156 8.96 -4.79 12.58
C ALA A 156 10.45 -4.89 12.99
N TYR A 157 11.35 -5.02 12.02
CA TYR A 157 12.79 -5.05 12.25
C TYR A 157 13.31 -3.73 12.84
N ARG A 158 12.82 -2.58 12.34
CA ARG A 158 13.21 -1.26 12.88
C ARG A 158 12.74 -1.06 14.31
N LEU A 159 11.54 -1.56 14.65
CA LEU A 159 10.99 -1.50 16.01
C LEU A 159 11.81 -2.36 16.98
N SER A 160 12.26 -3.54 16.57
CA SER A 160 13.08 -4.40 17.45
C SER A 160 14.49 -3.87 17.71
N HIS A 161 15.02 -3.01 16.83
CA HIS A 161 16.36 -2.43 16.95
C HIS A 161 16.36 -0.97 17.45
N GLY A 162 15.22 -0.46 17.95
CA GLY A 162 15.14 0.87 18.55
C GLY A 162 15.35 2.03 17.57
N VAL A 163 15.24 1.78 16.25
CA VAL A 163 15.39 2.83 15.23
C VAL A 163 14.07 3.59 15.10
N GLN A 164 13.83 4.53 16.02
CA GLN A 164 12.71 5.48 15.91
C GLN A 164 13.03 6.52 14.84
N TYR A 165 12.09 6.72 13.90
CA TYR A 165 12.04 7.94 13.11
C TYR A 165 11.76 9.09 14.08
N VAL A 166 12.79 9.88 14.39
CA VAL A 166 12.60 11.26 14.84
C VAL A 166 12.23 12.03 13.58
N PRO A 167 10.98 12.47 13.38
CA PRO A 167 10.71 13.42 12.31
C PRO A 167 11.61 14.62 12.56
N ALA A 168 12.43 14.98 11.57
CA ALA A 168 13.17 16.23 11.62
C ALA A 168 12.13 17.35 11.75
N ALA A 169 12.15 18.01 12.91
CA ALA A 169 11.33 19.18 13.20
C ALA A 169 11.75 20.36 12.32
#